data_AF-A0A531K7V6-F1
#
_entry.id   AF-A0A531K7V6-F1
#
_cell.length_a   1.000
_cell.length_b   1.000
_cell.length_c   1.000
_cell.angle_alpha   90.00
_cell.angle_beta   90.00
_cell.angle_gamma   90.00
#
_symmetry.space_group_name_H-M   'P 1'
#
loop_
_entity.id
_entity.type
_entity.pdbx_description
1 polymer ?
#
loop_
_entity_poly.entity_id
_entity_poly.type
_entity_poly.pdbx_seq_one_letter_code
_entity_poly.pdbx_strand_id
1 'polypeptide(L)'
;LVGWGEGKNAAGSTGSYGALVHMLNHEVGPKLIGCDPADIGVIWEMLYNGVRHDSAAQSGHAMPQLARRGISVAAISAVDIALWDILGKSLGLPVWRLLGGRKLDRMPAYASGGWASTEAIGEQLKSYIAKGGFKA
;
A
#
# COMPACT_ATOMS: atom_id res chain seq x y z
N LEU A 1 -19.41 -3.93 4.79
CA LEU A 1 -18.09 -3.78 5.48
C LEU A 1 -17.34 -2.64 4.82
N VAL A 2 -16.43 -1.96 5.52
CA VAL A 2 -15.60 -0.88 4.96
C VAL A 2 -14.13 -1.23 5.16
N GLY A 3 -13.35 -1.12 4.09
CA GLY A 3 -11.88 -1.24 4.09
C GLY A 3 -11.21 0.10 3.91
N TRP A 4 -10.02 0.24 4.48
CA TRP A 4 -9.17 1.41 4.33
C TRP A 4 -7.86 1.03 3.68
N GLY A 5 -7.43 1.83 2.71
CA GLY A 5 -6.14 1.68 2.07
C GLY A 5 -5.50 3.04 1.80
N GLU A 6 -4.20 3.01 1.57
CA GLU A 6 -3.37 4.21 1.38
C GLU A 6 -2.71 4.18 0.01
N GLY A 7 -2.85 5.29 -0.73
CA GLY A 7 -2.11 5.54 -1.96
C GLY A 7 -1.26 6.78 -1.79
N LYS A 8 0.04 6.67 -2.08
CA LYS A 8 0.99 7.78 -1.96
C LYS A 8 1.82 7.94 -3.23
N ASN A 9 1.83 9.14 -3.80
CA ASN A 9 2.56 9.44 -5.04
C ASN A 9 3.81 10.32 -4.84
N ALA A 10 4.19 10.64 -3.59
CA ALA A 10 5.39 11.43 -3.28
C ALA A 10 5.99 11.06 -1.91
N ALA A 11 7.20 11.51 -1.63
CA ALA A 11 7.84 11.38 -0.31
C ALA A 11 7.33 12.47 0.65
N GLY A 12 7.21 12.15 1.95
CA GLY A 12 6.74 13.12 2.95
C GLY A 12 5.39 13.75 2.59
N SER A 13 5.27 15.05 2.82
CA SER A 13 4.07 15.87 2.53
C SER A 13 4.21 16.71 1.25
N THR A 14 5.20 16.43 0.39
CA THR A 14 5.53 17.28 -0.76
C THR A 14 4.72 16.95 -2.02
N GLY A 15 3.86 15.93 -1.97
CA GLY A 15 3.05 15.50 -3.12
C GLY A 15 1.78 16.31 -3.32
N SER A 16 1.45 16.58 -4.58
CA SER A 16 0.07 16.90 -4.98
C SER A 16 -0.70 15.61 -5.20
N TYR A 17 -1.76 15.38 -4.43
CA TYR A 17 -2.58 14.18 -4.51
C TYR A 17 -3.76 14.32 -5.48
N GLY A 18 -3.95 15.48 -6.12
CA GLY A 18 -5.10 15.74 -6.99
C GLY A 18 -5.21 14.74 -8.16
N ALA A 19 -4.09 14.45 -8.83
CA ALA A 19 -4.08 13.47 -9.91
C ALA A 19 -4.36 12.03 -9.41
N LEU A 20 -3.91 11.69 -8.20
CA LEU A 20 -4.13 10.36 -7.62
C LEU A 20 -5.61 10.20 -7.24
N VAL A 21 -6.19 11.21 -6.60
CA VAL A 21 -7.61 11.26 -6.25
C VAL A 21 -8.47 11.21 -7.51
N HIS A 22 -8.10 11.95 -8.56
CA HIS A 22 -8.81 11.91 -9.84
C HIS A 22 -8.80 10.51 -10.45
N MET A 23 -7.63 9.88 -10.55
CA MET A 23 -7.50 8.51 -11.06
C MET A 23 -8.31 7.51 -10.23
N LEU A 24 -8.26 7.60 -8.90
CA LEU A 24 -9.04 6.74 -8.01
C LEU A 24 -10.55 6.90 -8.25
N ASN A 25 -11.04 8.13 -8.31
CA ASN A 25 -12.48 8.40 -8.42
C ASN A 25 -13.04 8.16 -9.82
N HIS A 26 -12.26 8.43 -10.87
CA HIS A 26 -12.78 8.47 -12.24
C HIS A 26 -12.29 7.33 -13.13
N GLU A 27 -11.17 6.68 -12.81
CA GLU A 27 -10.62 5.60 -13.64
C GLU A 27 -10.64 4.24 -12.95
N VAL A 28 -10.32 4.19 -11.65
CA VAL A 28 -10.20 2.95 -10.89
C VAL A 28 -11.53 2.57 -10.25
N GLY A 29 -12.12 3.45 -9.45
CA GLY A 29 -13.35 3.21 -8.69
C GLY A 29 -14.50 2.64 -9.51
N PRO A 30 -14.84 3.20 -10.69
CA PRO A 30 -15.90 2.67 -11.54
C PRO A 30 -15.71 1.20 -11.96
N LYS A 31 -14.45 0.75 -12.11
CA LYS A 31 -14.14 -0.63 -12.50
C LYS A 31 -14.32 -1.64 -11.37
N LEU A 32 -14.41 -1.17 -10.12
CA LEU A 32 -14.55 -2.02 -8.94
C LEU A 32 -16.01 -2.34 -8.60
N ILE A 33 -16.95 -1.59 -9.17
CA ILE A 33 -18.37 -1.76 -8.86
C ILE A 33 -18.87 -3.09 -9.40
N GLY A 34 -19.41 -3.92 -8.51
CA GLY A 34 -19.91 -5.26 -8.84
C GLY A 34 -18.86 -6.37 -8.71
N CYS A 35 -17.60 -6.05 -8.47
CA CYS A 35 -16.57 -7.04 -8.17
C CYS A 35 -16.77 -7.61 -6.76
N ASP A 36 -16.43 -8.90 -6.57
CA ASP A 36 -16.28 -9.46 -5.24
C ASP A 36 -14.98 -8.92 -4.61
N PRO A 37 -15.02 -8.23 -3.45
CA PRO A 37 -13.82 -7.73 -2.80
C PRO A 37 -12.86 -8.83 -2.32
N ALA A 38 -13.29 -10.10 -2.25
CA ALA A 38 -12.42 -11.24 -1.94
C ALA A 38 -11.53 -11.66 -3.13
N ASP A 39 -11.87 -11.26 -4.37
CA ASP A 39 -11.11 -11.58 -5.58
C ASP A 39 -9.92 -10.62 -5.79
N ILE A 40 -9.13 -10.40 -4.73
CA ILE A 40 -8.06 -9.38 -4.67
C ILE A 40 -7.08 -9.52 -5.85
N GLY A 41 -6.62 -10.75 -6.13
CA GLY A 41 -5.69 -11.02 -7.22
C GLY A 41 -6.27 -10.73 -8.61
N VAL A 42 -7.55 -11.04 -8.82
CA VAL A 42 -8.25 -10.75 -10.09
C VAL A 42 -8.37 -9.25 -10.29
N ILE A 43 -8.79 -8.52 -9.25
CA ILE A 43 -8.88 -7.05 -9.28
C ILE A 43 -7.50 -6.44 -9.54
N TRP A 44 -6.45 -6.94 -8.90
CA TRP A 44 -5.09 -6.47 -9.13
C TRP A 44 -4.65 -6.65 -10.58
N GLU A 45 -4.82 -7.85 -11.16
CA GLU A 45 -4.47 -8.14 -12.55
C GLU A 45 -5.30 -7.29 -13.53
N MET A 46 -6.59 -7.11 -13.26
CA MET A 46 -7.48 -6.25 -14.05
C MET A 46 -6.98 -4.79 -14.04
N LEU A 47 -6.65 -4.24 -12.88
CA LEU A 47 -6.19 -2.86 -12.77
C LEU A 47 -4.79 -2.67 -13.34
N TYR A 48 -3.88 -3.61 -13.12
CA TYR A 48 -2.49 -3.51 -13.54
C TYR A 48 -2.34 -3.69 -15.06
N ASN A 49 -2.97 -4.72 -15.63
CA ASN A 49 -2.82 -5.06 -17.06
C ASN A 49 -3.93 -4.50 -17.94
N GLY A 50 -5.02 -4.00 -17.36
CA GLY A 50 -6.14 -3.42 -18.10
C GLY A 50 -6.78 -4.44 -19.05
N VAL A 51 -6.98 -4.02 -20.31
CA VAL A 51 -7.60 -4.87 -21.35
C VAL A 51 -6.79 -6.13 -21.68
N ARG A 52 -5.54 -6.24 -21.20
CA ARG A 52 -4.65 -7.38 -21.42
C ARG A 52 -4.60 -8.37 -20.26
N HIS A 53 -5.42 -8.18 -19.21
CA HIS A 53 -5.36 -9.02 -18.00
C HIS A 53 -5.59 -10.51 -18.27
N ASP A 54 -6.51 -10.89 -19.15
CA ASP A 54 -6.72 -12.31 -19.53
C ASP A 54 -5.47 -12.93 -20.15
N SER A 55 -4.85 -12.22 -21.11
CA SER A 55 -3.62 -12.69 -21.75
C SER A 55 -2.43 -12.72 -20.79
N ALA A 56 -2.32 -11.74 -19.89
CA ALA A 56 -1.30 -11.71 -18.85
C ALA A 56 -1.45 -12.90 -17.88
N ALA A 57 -2.69 -13.20 -17.47
CA ALA A 57 -2.99 -14.33 -16.59
C ALA A 57 -2.70 -15.68 -17.26
N GLN A 58 -3.07 -15.85 -18.53
CA GLN A 58 -2.83 -17.09 -19.28
C GLN A 58 -1.34 -17.34 -19.55
N SER A 59 -0.58 -16.28 -19.85
CA SER A 59 0.85 -16.39 -20.17
C SER A 59 1.75 -16.38 -18.94
N GLY A 60 1.24 -15.95 -17.78
CA GLY A 60 2.04 -15.62 -16.59
C GLY A 60 2.94 -14.40 -16.78
N HIS A 61 2.75 -13.62 -17.86
CA HIS A 61 3.56 -12.45 -18.17
C HIS A 61 2.78 -11.15 -17.96
N ALA A 62 3.15 -10.41 -16.92
CA ALA A 62 2.48 -9.15 -16.60
C ALA A 62 2.75 -8.06 -17.67
N MET A 63 1.67 -7.46 -18.18
CA MET A 63 1.64 -6.47 -19.26
C MET A 63 0.97 -5.16 -18.79
N PRO A 64 1.68 -4.32 -18.02
CA PRO A 64 1.10 -3.12 -17.41
C PRO A 64 0.42 -2.21 -18.44
N GLN A 65 -0.79 -1.74 -18.15
CA GLN A 65 -1.54 -0.87 -19.06
C GLN A 65 -0.92 0.52 -19.18
N LEU A 66 -0.51 1.11 -18.05
CA LEU A 66 0.04 2.47 -18.00
C LEU A 66 1.53 2.48 -17.68
N ALA A 67 1.90 2.08 -16.46
CA ALA A 67 3.27 2.14 -15.99
C ALA A 67 3.52 1.09 -14.90
N ARG A 68 4.79 0.70 -14.77
CA ARG A 68 5.28 -0.25 -13.75
C ARG A 68 5.56 0.41 -12.39
N ARG A 69 5.43 1.74 -12.30
CA ARG A 69 5.77 2.59 -11.15
C ARG A 69 4.92 3.86 -11.18
N GLY A 70 4.97 4.63 -10.08
CA GLY A 70 4.36 5.96 -10.01
C GLY A 70 2.88 5.91 -9.65
N ILE A 71 2.12 6.89 -10.15
CA ILE A 71 0.76 7.17 -9.68
C ILE A 71 -0.24 6.03 -9.92
N SER A 72 -0.10 5.29 -11.03
CA SER A 72 -0.95 4.12 -11.30
C SER A 72 -0.77 3.04 -10.26
N VAL A 73 0.49 2.72 -9.92
CA VAL A 73 0.79 1.72 -8.89
C VAL A 73 0.33 2.22 -7.53
N ALA A 74 0.49 3.50 -7.22
CA ALA A 74 -0.03 4.09 -5.97
C ALA A 74 -1.57 3.98 -5.86
N ALA A 75 -2.30 4.17 -6.96
CA ALA A 75 -3.75 3.99 -6.98
C ALA A 75 -4.14 2.52 -6.77
N ILE A 76 -3.45 1.59 -7.43
CA ILE A 76 -3.67 0.15 -7.25
C ILE A 76 -3.37 -0.26 -5.80
N SER A 77 -2.29 0.26 -5.20
CA SER A 77 -1.96 -0.01 -3.79
C SER A 77 -3.04 0.44 -2.83
N ALA A 78 -3.66 1.62 -3.06
CA ALA A 78 -4.75 2.10 -2.21
C ALA A 78 -5.94 1.13 -2.21
N VAL A 79 -6.27 0.56 -3.38
CA VAL A 79 -7.34 -0.42 -3.52
C VAL A 79 -6.93 -1.76 -2.90
N ASP A 80 -5.75 -2.29 -3.23
CA ASP A 80 -5.28 -3.58 -2.74
C ASP A 80 -5.26 -3.66 -1.21
N ILE A 81 -4.75 -2.62 -0.54
CA ILE A 81 -4.75 -2.54 0.93
C ILE A 81 -6.19 -2.52 1.48
N ALA A 82 -7.09 -1.75 0.86
CA ALA A 82 -8.48 -1.67 1.28
C ALA A 82 -9.22 -3.01 1.12
N LEU A 83 -8.93 -3.76 0.07
CA LEU A 83 -9.50 -5.09 -0.16
C LEU A 83 -8.99 -6.10 0.86
N TRP A 84 -7.69 -6.09 1.19
CA TRP A 84 -7.13 -6.91 2.26
C TRP A 84 -7.75 -6.58 3.63
N ASP A 85 -7.99 -5.30 3.91
CA ASP A 85 -8.68 -4.88 5.13
C ASP A 85 -10.15 -5.36 5.16
N ILE A 86 -10.87 -5.30 4.03
CA ILE A 86 -12.21 -5.89 3.91
C ILE A 86 -12.19 -7.39 4.16
N LEU A 87 -11.25 -8.12 3.55
CA LEU A 87 -11.14 -9.57 3.68
C LEU A 87 -10.80 -9.99 5.11
N GLY A 88 -9.89 -9.27 5.77
CA GLY A 88 -9.61 -9.48 7.19
C GLY A 88 -10.85 -9.28 8.06
N LYS A 89 -11.56 -8.16 7.85
CA LYS A 89 -12.79 -7.84 8.58
C LYS A 89 -13.93 -8.84 8.32
N SER A 90 -14.09 -9.32 7.07
CA SER A 90 -15.15 -10.26 6.72
C SER A 90 -14.93 -11.64 7.36
N LEU A 91 -13.66 -12.05 7.49
CA LEU A 91 -13.28 -13.32 8.11
C LEU A 91 -13.05 -13.21 9.62
N GLY A 92 -13.09 -12.02 10.22
CA GLY A 92 -12.76 -11.80 11.62
C GLY A 92 -11.28 -12.11 11.95
N LEU A 93 -10.39 -11.99 10.96
CA LEU A 93 -8.98 -12.31 11.06
C LEU A 93 -8.10 -11.09 10.77
N PRO A 94 -6.98 -10.92 11.49
CA PRO A 94 -6.02 -9.89 11.12
C PRO A 94 -5.30 -10.27 9.81
N VAL A 95 -4.99 -9.27 8.98
CA VAL A 95 -4.38 -9.49 7.64
C VAL A 95 -3.10 -10.32 7.70
N TRP A 96 -2.22 -10.11 8.69
CA TRP A 96 -1.00 -10.90 8.84
C TRP A 96 -1.27 -12.41 8.98
N ARG A 97 -2.44 -12.80 9.50
CA ARG A 97 -2.83 -14.21 9.62
C ARG A 97 -3.17 -14.80 8.26
N LEU A 98 -3.84 -14.02 7.41
CA LEU A 98 -4.17 -14.37 6.03
C LEU A 98 -2.91 -14.49 5.16
N LEU A 99 -1.89 -13.67 5.43
CA LEU A 99 -0.59 -13.69 4.75
C LEU A 99 0.36 -14.83 5.21
N GLY A 100 -0.17 -15.84 5.90
CA GLY A 100 0.60 -17.02 6.33
C GLY A 100 1.08 -16.98 7.78
N GLY A 101 0.89 -15.89 8.51
CA GLY A 101 1.15 -15.83 9.94
C GLY A 101 2.29 -14.97 10.45
N ARG A 102 2.38 -14.88 11.77
CA ARG A 102 3.47 -14.20 12.44
C ARG A 102 4.75 -15.05 12.42
N LYS A 103 5.87 -14.44 12.03
CA LYS A 103 7.21 -15.02 12.13
C LYS A 103 7.88 -14.74 13.49
N LEU A 104 7.46 -13.65 14.14
CA LEU A 104 7.97 -13.17 15.42
C LEU A 104 6.79 -12.67 16.25
N ASP A 105 6.89 -12.74 17.58
CA ASP A 105 5.86 -12.19 18.47
C ASP A 105 5.90 -10.66 18.51
N ARG A 106 7.07 -10.04 18.27
CA ARG A 106 7.24 -8.59 18.14
C ARG A 106 8.25 -8.26 17.06
N MET A 107 7.88 -7.37 16.13
CA MET A 107 8.77 -6.89 15.09
C MET A 107 9.59 -5.68 15.61
N PRO A 108 10.92 -5.68 15.50
CA PRO A 108 11.73 -4.50 15.79
C PRO A 108 11.41 -3.37 14.81
N ALA A 109 11.31 -2.14 15.31
CA ALA A 109 11.24 -0.93 14.50
C ALA A 109 12.56 -0.16 14.61
N TYR A 110 12.81 0.71 13.63
CA TYR A 110 13.92 1.67 13.66
C TYR A 110 13.37 3.10 13.77
N ALA A 111 14.14 4.00 14.33
CA ALA A 111 13.78 5.41 14.40
C ALA A 111 14.22 6.14 13.12
N SER A 112 13.25 6.64 12.35
CA SER A 112 13.54 7.50 11.19
C SER A 112 13.55 8.97 11.62
N GLY A 113 14.70 9.63 11.47
CA GLY A 113 14.91 11.02 11.88
C GLY A 113 16.23 11.56 11.36
N GLY A 114 16.87 12.49 12.11
CA GLY A 114 18.13 13.12 11.70
C GLY A 114 17.95 14.40 10.89
N TRP A 115 16.81 15.07 11.06
CA TRP A 115 16.47 16.32 10.36
C TRP A 115 16.82 17.58 11.16
N ALA A 116 17.34 17.43 12.39
CA ALA A 116 17.78 18.56 13.21
C ALA A 116 19.09 19.16 12.67
N SER A 117 19.42 20.38 13.09
CA SER A 117 20.67 21.03 12.72
C SER A 117 21.89 20.24 13.23
N THR A 118 23.07 20.56 12.69
CA THR A 118 24.34 19.97 13.10
C THR A 118 24.59 20.02 14.61
N GLU A 119 24.14 21.08 15.28
CA GLU A 119 24.30 21.27 16.72
C GLU A 119 23.32 20.43 17.53
N ALA A 120 22.14 20.13 16.98
CA ALA A 120 21.02 19.50 17.69
C ALA A 120 20.83 18.02 17.33
N ILE A 121 21.44 17.53 16.25
CA ILE A 121 21.23 16.16 15.75
C ILE A 121 21.66 15.10 16.76
N GLY A 122 22.74 15.33 17.52
CA GLY A 122 23.19 14.40 18.57
C GLY A 122 22.13 14.19 19.65
N GLU A 123 21.50 15.27 20.11
CA GLU A 123 20.43 15.19 21.11
C GLU A 123 19.13 14.61 20.54
N GLN A 124 18.80 14.92 19.27
CA GLN A 124 17.67 14.29 18.59
C GLN A 124 17.82 12.76 18.55
N LEU A 125 18.97 12.27 18.09
CA LEU A 125 19.20 10.83 17.92
C LEU A 125 19.27 10.09 19.27
N LYS A 126 19.95 10.68 20.28
CA LYS A 126 19.95 10.14 21.66
C LYS A 126 18.54 10.06 22.23
N SER A 127 17.66 11.00 21.89
CA SER A 127 16.28 10.97 22.37
C SER A 127 15.50 9.75 21.89
N TYR A 128 15.79 9.22 20.70
CA TYR A 128 15.15 7.99 20.21
C TYR A 128 15.59 6.77 21.02
N ILE A 129 16.88 6.66 21.35
CA ILE A 129 17.39 5.59 22.22
C ILE A 129 16.74 5.71 23.60
N ALA A 130 16.79 6.91 24.21
CA ALA A 130 16.31 7.13 25.57
C ALA A 130 14.80 6.91 25.73
N LYS A 131 13.98 7.37 24.77
CA LYS A 131 12.52 7.30 24.85
C LYS A 131 11.94 5.98 24.31
N GLY A 132 12.50 5.48 23.22
CA GLY A 132 11.95 4.36 22.46
C GLY A 132 12.75 3.06 22.56
N GLY A 133 13.96 3.10 23.12
CA GLY A 133 14.86 1.95 23.14
C GLY A 133 15.27 1.49 21.74
N PHE A 134 15.24 2.39 20.76
CA PHE A 134 15.57 2.07 19.37
C PHE A 134 17.05 1.68 19.26
N LYS A 135 17.29 0.62 18.48
CA LYS A 135 18.63 0.07 18.21
C LYS A 135 19.12 0.35 16.79
N ALA A 136 18.25 0.96 15.98
CA ALA A 136 18.45 1.37 14.60
C ALA A 136 17.61 2.62 14.35
#